data_AF-A0A533BCF6-F1
#
_entry.id   AF-A0A533BCF6-F1
#
_cell.length_a   1.000
_cell.length_b   1.000
_cell.length_c   1.000
_cell.angle_alpha   90.00
_cell.angle_beta   90.00
_cell.angle_gamma   90.00
#
_symmetry.space_group_name_H-M   'P 1'
#
loop_
_entity.id
_entity.type
_entity.pdbx_description
1 polymer ?
#
loop_
_entity_poly.entity_id
_entity_poly.type
_entity_poly.pdbx_seq_one_letter_code
_entity_poly.pdbx_strand_id
1 'polypeptide(L)' 'MTEAVITLGDQIAISLRLPNQASSMFVELATVRWGKEQTYGVEFEDLSPIADIRLQKYMNRLSKSAPTPAA' A
#
# COMPACT_ATOMS: atom_id res chain seq x y z
N MET A 1 6.29 -25.36 -0.16
CA MET A 1 5.38 -24.20 -0.26
C MET A 1 5.25 -23.88 -1.73
N THR A 2 4.06 -23.97 -2.31
CA THR A 2 3.81 -23.50 -3.67
C THR A 2 3.72 -21.99 -3.64
N GLU A 3 4.51 -21.30 -4.46
CA GLU A 3 4.37 -19.86 -4.66
C GLU A 3 2.97 -19.61 -5.25
N ALA A 4 2.14 -18.82 -4.55
CA ALA A 4 0.85 -18.45 -5.08
C ALA A 4 1.07 -17.47 -6.24
N VAL A 5 0.59 -17.83 -7.44
CA VAL A 5 0.63 -16.93 -8.59
C VAL A 5 -0.43 -15.86 -8.35
N ILE A 6 0.00 -14.63 -8.08
CA ILE A 6 -0.88 -13.47 -7.95
C ILE A 6 -1.22 -12.95 -9.34
N THR A 7 -2.50 -12.84 -9.65
CA THR A 7 -3.04 -12.45 -10.95
C THR A 7 -3.86 -11.16 -10.86
N LEU A 8 -4.09 -10.51 -12.01
CA LEU A 8 -4.89 -9.29 -12.09
C LEU A 8 -6.35 -9.58 -11.73
N GLY A 9 -6.91 -8.78 -10.82
CA GLY A 9 -8.26 -8.99 -10.29
C GLY A 9 -8.31 -9.85 -9.02
N ASP A 10 -7.20 -10.45 -8.60
CA ASP A 10 -7.16 -11.17 -7.32
C ASP A 10 -7.41 -10.20 -6.16
N GLN A 11 -8.17 -10.71 -5.18
CA GLN A 11 -8.44 -10.04 -3.92
C GLN A 11 -7.52 -10.58 -2.85
N ILE A 12 -6.78 -9.68 -2.21
CA ILE A 12 -5.79 -10.03 -1.18
C ILE A 12 -5.96 -9.16 0.06
N ALA A 13 -5.73 -9.77 1.22
CA ALA A 13 -5.62 -9.06 2.49
C ALA A 13 -4.16 -8.67 2.75
N ILE A 14 -3.92 -7.45 3.24
CA ILE A 14 -2.58 -6.91 3.40
C ILE A 14 -2.41 -6.28 4.78
N SER A 15 -1.32 -6.64 5.46
CA SER A 15 -0.85 -5.95 6.68
C SER A 15 0.34 -5.06 6.34
N LEU A 16 0.13 -3.75 6.40
CA LEU A 16 1.12 -2.74 6.02
C LEU A 16 1.67 -2.04 7.26
N ARG A 17 3.01 -2.06 7.44
CA ARG A 17 3.68 -1.24 8.45
C ARG A 17 4.31 -0.03 7.79
N LEU A 18 3.70 1.14 7.98
CA LEU A 18 4.25 2.38 7.49
C LEU A 18 5.45 2.84 8.34
N PRO A 19 6.48 3.46 7.74
CA PRO A 19 7.56 4.08 8.49
C PRO A 19 7.04 5.06 9.55
N ASN A 20 7.64 5.03 10.74
CA ASN A 20 7.26 5.86 11.89
C ASN A 20 5.85 5.60 12.44
N GLN A 21 5.23 4.44 12.15
CA GLN A 21 3.99 4.00 12.80
C GLN A 21 4.25 2.76 13.66
N ALA A 22 3.83 2.81 14.92
CA ALA A 22 4.03 1.73 15.89
C ALA A 22 3.14 0.51 15.61
N SER A 23 1.98 0.70 14.99
CA SER A 23 1.01 -0.36 14.70
C SER A 23 0.86 -0.55 13.20
N SER A 24 0.75 -1.81 12.76
CA SER A 24 0.40 -2.14 11.39
C SER A 24 -1.01 -1.65 11.07
N MET A 25 -1.20 -1.24 9.82
CA MET A 25 -2.48 -0.98 9.19
C MET A 25 -2.92 -2.26 8.48
N PHE A 26 -4.17 -2.66 8.67
CA PHE A 26 -4.74 -3.82 7.99
C PHE A 26 -5.68 -3.35 6.88
N VAL A 27 -5.55 -3.95 5.71
CA VAL A 27 -6.43 -3.78 4.56
C VAL A 27 -7.07 -5.14 4.32
N GLU A 28 -8.36 -5.26 4.61
CA GLU A 28 -9.09 -6.52 4.49
C GLU A 28 -9.25 -6.93 3.03
N LEU A 29 -9.49 -5.94 2.17
CA LEU A 29 -9.74 -6.13 0.76
C LEU A 29 -8.91 -5.17 -0.09
N ALA A 30 -7.95 -5.73 -0.82
CA ALA A 30 -7.19 -5.04 -1.84
C ALA A 30 -7.21 -5.83 -3.16
N THR A 31 -7.49 -5.15 -4.27
CA THR A 31 -7.57 -5.76 -5.59
C THR A 31 -6.31 -5.51 -6.38
N VAL A 32 -5.73 -6.56 -6.95
CA VAL A 32 -4.54 -6.45 -7.81
C VAL A 32 -4.93 -5.77 -9.12
N ARG A 33 -4.36 -4.57 -9.36
CA ARG A 33 -4.61 -3.76 -10.56
C ARG A 33 -3.54 -3.93 -11.63
N TRP A 34 -2.31 -4.27 -11.24
CA TRP A 34 -1.23 -4.59 -12.18
C TRP A 34 -0.17 -5.46 -11.52
N GLY A 35 0.57 -6.20 -12.33
CA GLY A 35 1.72 -6.99 -11.90
C GLY A 35 2.88 -6.80 -12.88
N LYS A 36 4.10 -6.68 -12.35
CA LYS A 36 5.34 -6.67 -13.11
C LYS A 36 6.40 -7.43 -12.32
N GLU A 37 6.84 -8.56 -12.87
CA GLU A 37 7.78 -9.47 -12.21
C GLU A 37 7.25 -9.89 -10.82
N GLN A 38 7.96 -9.55 -9.74
CA GLN A 38 7.54 -9.82 -8.36
C GLN A 38 6.94 -8.59 -7.67
N THR A 39 6.53 -7.58 -8.44
CA THR A 39 5.92 -6.35 -7.92
C THR A 39 4.46 -6.28 -8.37
N TYR A 40 3.58 -5.97 -7.43
CA TYR A 40 2.15 -5.86 -7.67
C TYR A 40 1.63 -4.51 -7.21
N GLY A 41 0.83 -3.87 -8.06
CA GLY A 41 0.02 -2.72 -7.68
C GLY A 41 -1.35 -3.18 -7.25
N VAL A 42 -1.77 -2.70 -6.09
CA VAL A 42 -3.05 -3.05 -5.48
C VAL A 42 -3.85 -1.78 -5.22
N GLU A 43 -5.16 -1.88 -5.37
CA GLU A 43 -6.10 -0.84 -4.98
C GLU A 43 -6.79 -1.27 -3.69
N PHE A 44 -6.87 -0.37 -2.72
CA PHE A 44 -7.55 -0.64 -1.45
C PHE A 44 -9.04 -0.34 -1.60
N GLU A 45 -9.90 -1.31 -1.31
CA GLU A 45 -11.36 -1.13 -1.46
C GLU A 45 -12.00 -0.60 -0.18
N ASP A 46 -11.67 -1.17 0.98
CA ASP A 46 -12.26 -0.80 2.28
C ASP A 46 -11.20 -0.49 3.34
N LEU A 47 -10.65 0.72 3.26
CA LEU A 47 -9.78 1.26 4.32
C LEU A 47 -10.63 1.83 5.46
N SER A 48 -10.36 1.39 6.70
CA SER A 48 -10.94 2.06 7.86
C SER A 48 -10.57 3.56 7.88
N PRO A 49 -11.43 4.46 8.40
CA PRO A 49 -11.14 5.90 8.43
C PRO A 49 -9.81 6.23 9.13
N ILE A 50 -9.45 5.47 10.17
CA ILE A 50 -8.19 5.64 10.90
C ILE A 50 -6.99 5.25 10.03
N ALA A 51 -7.13 4.18 9.26
CA ALA A 51 -6.11 3.70 8.32
C ALA A 51 -5.88 4.70 7.18
N ASP A 52 -6.95 5.23 6.59
CA ASP A 52 -6.84 6.27 5.55
C ASP A 52 -6.15 7.54 6.08
N ILE A 53 -6.55 8.07 7.24
CA ILE A 53 -5.89 9.24 7.84
C ILE A 53 -4.39 9.00 8.06
N ARG A 54 -4.02 7.79 8.51
CA ARG A 54 -2.63 7.40 8.73
C ARG A 54 -1.85 7.33 7.41
N LEU A 55 -2.45 6.79 6.36
CA LEU A 55 -1.88 6.70 5.03
C LEU A 55 -1.70 8.11 4.43
N GLN A 56 -2.73 8.95 4.47
CA GLN A 56 -2.67 10.33 3.99
C GLN A 56 -1.60 11.15 4.71
N LYS A 57 -1.48 11.03 6.04
CA LYS A 57 -0.42 11.69 6.81
C LYS A 57 0.97 11.23 6.38
N TYR A 58 1.13 9.95 6.05
CA TYR A 58 2.39 9.42 5.56
C TYR A 58 2.73 9.96 4.16
N MET A 59 1.79 9.90 3.22
CA MET A 59 1.97 10.40 1.85
C MET A 59 2.29 11.91 1.83
N ASN A 60 1.62 12.70 2.66
CA ASN A 60 1.89 14.13 2.81
C ASN A 60 3.28 14.46 3.40
N ARG A 61 3.88 13.54 4.16
CA ARG A 61 5.27 13.71 4.62
C ARG A 61 6.27 13.33 3.53
N LEU A 62 6.01 12.25 2.79
CA LEU A 62 6.84 11.84 1.66
C LEU A 62 6.92 12.93 0.60
N SER A 63 5.79 13.55 0.24
CA SER A 63 5.76 14.62 -0.75
C SER A 63 6.55 15.86 -0.32
N LYS A 64 6.57 16.18 0.99
CA LYS A 64 7.39 17.26 1.57
C LYS A 64 8.87 16.93 1.66
N SER A 65 9.24 15.65 1.69
CA SER A 65 10.63 15.20 1.75
C SER A 65 11.26 14.91 0.39
N ALA A 66 10.51 15.04 -0.71
CA ALA A 66 11.08 14.89 -2.04
C ALA A 66 12.12 16.00 -2.28
N PRO A 67 13.40 15.67 -2.54
CA PRO A 67 14.37 16.69 -2.89
C PRO A 67 13.93 17.36 -4.19
N THR A 68 13.80 18.69 -4.16
CA THR A 68 13.64 19.50 -5.37
C THR A 68 14.74 19.08 -6.35
N PRO A 69 14.43 18.70 -7.60
CA PRO A 69 15.47 18.46 -8.59
C PRO A 69 16.26 19.76 -8.72
N ALA A 70 17.57 19.70 -8.46
CA ALA A 70 18.46 20.82 -8.76
C ALA A 70 18.38 21.07 -10.27
N ALA A 71 18.04 22.31 -10.63
CA ALA A 71 17.96 22.78 -12.01
C ALA A 71 19.33 22.78 -12.70
#